data_AF-A0A7J7NBK7-F1
#
_entry.id   AF-A0A7J7NBK7-F1
#
_cell.length_a   1.000
_cell.length_b   1.000
_cell.length_c   1.000
_cell.angle_alpha   90.00
_cell.angle_beta   90.00
_cell.angle_gamma   90.00
#
_symmetry.space_group_name_H-M   'P 1'
#
loop_
_entity.id
_entity.type
_entity.pdbx_description
1 polymer ?
#
loop_
_entity_poly.entity_id
_entity_poly.type
_entity_poly.pdbx_seq_one_letter_code
_entity_poly.pdbx_strand_id
1 'polypeptide(L)'
;MQSRKQIRMDSNHHPLKVPILLDLCQNLALLIGANLDHEFANPMVQGTYANKIGKLPKVLIRGFQGDPLLDRQMELVAMLIRNGVQVTAYFDDIGFHCVNYLDPIRHLRIIT
;
A
#
# COMPACT_ATOMS: atom_id res chain seq x y z
N MET A 1 29.86 28.57 3.34
CA MET A 1 29.12 27.87 2.26
C MET A 1 29.58 26.42 2.20
N GLN A 2 28.94 25.51 2.94
CA GLN A 2 29.20 24.08 2.81
C GLN A 2 28.19 23.49 1.82
N SER A 3 28.73 23.00 0.70
CA SER A 3 27.99 22.31 -0.36
C SER A 3 27.39 21.03 0.20
N ARG A 4 26.05 20.95 0.23
CA ARG A 4 25.31 19.72 0.55
C ARG A 4 25.64 18.70 -0.54
N LYS A 5 26.43 17.69 -0.20
CA LYS A 5 26.59 16.49 -1.03
C LYS A 5 25.22 15.82 -1.10
N GLN A 6 24.53 16.02 -2.22
CA GLN A 6 23.38 15.22 -2.59
C GLN A 6 23.85 13.77 -2.70
N ILE A 7 23.39 12.93 -1.79
CA ILE A 7 23.61 11.49 -1.82
C ILE A 7 22.90 11.03 -3.10
N ARG A 8 23.67 10.82 -4.16
CA ARG A 8 23.20 10.14 -5.35
C ARG A 8 22.97 8.70 -4.92
N MET A 9 21.70 8.28 -4.88
CA MET A 9 21.33 6.87 -4.84
C MET A 9 22.10 6.20 -5.98
N ASP A 10 23.06 5.38 -5.62
CA ASP A 10 23.84 4.58 -6.54
C ASP A 10 22.89 3.61 -7.25
N SER A 11 22.95 3.63 -8.57
CA SER A 11 22.16 2.83 -9.51
C SER A 11 22.48 1.32 -9.44
N ASN A 12 23.06 0.86 -8.34
CA ASN A 12 23.48 -0.52 -8.09
C ASN A 12 22.67 -1.20 -6.98
N HIS A 13 21.56 -0.61 -6.52
CA HIS A 13 20.56 -1.34 -5.77
C HIS A 13 19.91 -2.32 -6.74
N HIS A 14 20.51 -3.51 -6.89
CA HIS A 14 19.94 -4.58 -7.67
C HIS A 14 18.52 -4.75 -7.15
N PRO A 15 17.48 -4.39 -7.92
CA PRO A 15 16.14 -4.55 -7.44
C PRO A 15 16.02 -6.06 -7.38
N LEU A 16 16.00 -6.63 -6.18
CA LEU A 16 15.17 -7.80 -5.98
C LEU A 16 13.84 -7.33 -6.51
N LYS A 17 13.55 -7.74 -7.75
CA LYS A 17 12.52 -7.14 -8.59
C LYS A 17 11.31 -7.06 -7.69
N VAL A 18 10.89 -5.85 -7.37
CA VAL A 18 9.82 -5.57 -6.41
C VAL A 18 8.64 -6.57 -6.49
N PRO A 19 8.23 -7.04 -7.70
CA PRO A 19 7.27 -8.14 -7.83
C PRO A 19 7.66 -9.44 -7.10
N ILE A 20 8.91 -9.90 -7.21
CA ILE A 20 9.41 -11.14 -6.58
C ILE A 20 9.31 -11.08 -5.05
N LEU A 21 9.65 -9.94 -4.43
CA LEU A 21 9.57 -9.82 -2.98
C LEU A 21 8.10 -9.84 -2.52
N LEU A 22 7.22 -9.14 -3.23
CA LEU A 22 5.79 -9.15 -2.95
C LEU A 22 5.20 -10.56 -3.13
N ASP A 23 5.50 -11.21 -4.24
CA ASP A 23 5.06 -12.57 -4.54
C ASP A 23 5.55 -13.56 -3.47
N LEU A 24 6.80 -13.42 -3.01
CA LEU A 24 7.35 -14.23 -1.93
C LEU A 24 6.62 -14.00 -0.61
N CYS A 25 6.42 -12.73 -0.22
CA CYS A 25 5.68 -12.39 1.00
C CYS A 25 4.26 -12.97 0.97
N GLN A 26 3.57 -12.91 -0.17
CA GLN A 26 2.24 -13.47 -0.34
C GLN A 26 2.25 -15.00 -0.27
N ASN A 27 3.17 -15.66 -0.96
CA ASN A 27 3.32 -17.12 -0.93
C ASN A 27 3.64 -17.66 0.47
N LEU A 28 4.38 -16.91 1.28
CA LEU A 28 4.68 -17.28 2.67
C LEU A 28 3.53 -16.98 3.64
N ALA A 29 2.69 -16.00 3.35
CA ALA A 29 1.57 -15.60 4.20
C ALA A 29 0.30 -16.43 3.97
N LEU A 30 0.13 -17.00 2.78
CA LEU A 30 -1.03 -17.79 2.40
C LEU A 30 -0.87 -19.28 2.72
N LEU A 31 -2.01 -19.98 2.84
CA LEU A 31 -2.02 -21.43 2.97
C LEU A 31 -1.37 -22.09 1.75
N ILE A 32 -0.70 -23.22 1.97
CA ILE A 32 -0.09 -24.00 0.89
C ILE A 32 -1.16 -24.36 -0.15
N GLY A 33 -0.95 -23.91 -1.39
CA GLY A 33 -1.86 -24.14 -2.51
C GLY A 33 -2.93 -23.05 -2.74
N ALA A 34 -3.00 -22.03 -1.88
CA ALA A 34 -3.83 -20.85 -2.16
C ALA A 34 -3.22 -20.00 -3.28
N ASN A 35 -4.08 -19.40 -4.11
CA ASN A 35 -3.67 -18.49 -5.17
C ASN A 35 -3.65 -17.03 -4.69
N LEU A 36 -3.14 -16.12 -5.51
CA LEU A 36 -3.05 -14.69 -5.18
C LEU A 36 -4.42 -14.00 -5.09
N ASP A 37 -5.47 -14.63 -5.61
CA ASP A 37 -6.87 -14.19 -5.51
C ASP A 37 -7.58 -14.71 -4.26
N HIS A 38 -6.84 -15.35 -3.35
CA HIS A 38 -7.37 -15.71 -2.04
C HIS A 38 -7.86 -14.45 -1.32
N GLU A 39 -9.01 -14.55 -0.63
CA GLU A 39 -9.73 -13.40 -0.04
C GLU A 39 -8.90 -12.57 0.98
N PHE A 40 -7.83 -13.16 1.52
CA PHE A 40 -6.87 -12.51 2.43
C PHE A 40 -5.72 -11.79 1.72
N ALA A 41 -5.41 -12.15 0.48
CA ALA A 41 -4.38 -11.50 -0.33
C ALA A 41 -4.99 -10.45 -1.27
N ASN A 42 -6.16 -10.74 -1.84
CA ASN A 42 -6.86 -9.84 -2.75
C ASN A 42 -8.22 -9.42 -2.18
N PRO A 43 -8.31 -8.22 -1.56
CA PRO A 43 -9.56 -7.75 -0.99
C PRO A 43 -10.63 -7.41 -2.04
N MET A 44 -10.29 -7.41 -3.33
CA MET A 44 -11.22 -7.09 -4.42
C MET A 44 -12.05 -8.30 -4.86
N VAL A 45 -11.59 -9.50 -4.52
CA VAL A 45 -12.36 -10.72 -4.73
C VAL A 45 -13.44 -10.79 -3.66
N GLN A 46 -14.69 -11.03 -4.07
CA GLN A 46 -15.79 -11.15 -3.11
C GLN A 46 -15.56 -12.35 -2.19
N GLY A 47 -15.10 -12.05 -0.97
CA GLY A 47 -14.91 -13.03 0.09
C GLY A 47 -16.13 -13.20 0.99
N THR A 48 -15.93 -14.01 2.02
CA THR A 48 -16.89 -14.25 3.11
C THR A 48 -17.32 -12.96 3.83
N TYR A 49 -16.52 -11.90 3.72
CA TYR A 49 -16.76 -10.58 4.31
C TYR A 49 -17.57 -9.61 3.44
N ALA A 50 -17.90 -9.94 2.19
CA ALA A 50 -18.49 -8.98 1.23
C ALA A 50 -19.71 -8.22 1.80
N ASN A 51 -20.64 -8.93 2.45
CA ASN A 51 -21.85 -8.36 3.05
C ASN A 51 -21.59 -7.49 4.31
N LYS A 52 -20.36 -7.44 4.79
CA LYS A 52 -19.94 -6.68 5.98
C LYS A 52 -19.17 -5.41 5.62
N ILE A 53 -18.72 -5.23 4.38
CA ILE A 53 -17.88 -4.11 3.96
C ILE A 53 -18.57 -2.76 4.24
N GLY A 54 -19.85 -2.61 3.89
CA GLY A 54 -20.59 -1.38 4.13
C GLY A 54 -20.82 -1.03 5.61
N LYS A 55 -20.47 -1.93 6.53
CA LYS A 55 -20.55 -1.70 7.99
C LYS A 55 -19.24 -1.18 8.58
N LEU A 56 -18.20 -1.02 7.75
CA LEU A 56 -16.93 -0.47 8.21
C LEU A 56 -17.12 0.98 8.71
N PRO A 57 -16.39 1.38 9.76
CA PRO A 57 -16.35 2.77 10.18
C PRO A 57 -15.65 3.64 9.12
N LYS A 58 -15.43 4.92 9.41
CA LYS A 58 -14.63 5.80 8.55
C LYS A 58 -13.25 5.19 8.31
N VAL A 59 -12.82 5.12 7.05
CA VAL A 59 -11.54 4.52 6.65
C VAL A 59 -10.60 5.60 6.12
N LEU A 60 -9.34 5.55 6.55
CA LEU A 60 -8.24 6.34 5.99
C LEU A 60 -7.35 5.41 5.16
N ILE A 61 -7.08 5.77 3.91
CA ILE A 61 -6.10 5.09 3.05
C ILE A 61 -5.03 6.10 2.64
N ARG A 62 -3.76 5.73 2.82
CA ARG A 62 -2.59 6.52 2.42
C ARG A 62 -1.70 5.67 1.52
N GLY A 63 -1.23 6.26 0.43
CA GLY A 63 -0.27 5.64 -0.47
C GLY A 63 0.70 6.65 -1.06
N PHE A 64 1.68 6.14 -1.81
CA PHE A 64 2.74 6.95 -2.42
C PHE A 64 3.03 6.46 -3.84
N GLN A 65 3.42 7.34 -4.75
CA GLN A 65 3.69 6.98 -6.14
C GLN A 65 4.78 5.91 -6.31
N GLY A 66 5.77 5.88 -5.43
CA GLY A 66 6.81 4.85 -5.42
C GLY A 66 6.43 3.58 -4.66
N ASP A 67 5.18 3.43 -4.21
CA ASP A 67 4.66 2.19 -3.63
C ASP A 67 4.18 1.24 -4.76
N PRO A 68 4.76 0.06 -4.89
CA PRO A 68 4.35 -0.94 -5.88
C PRO A 68 2.90 -1.43 -5.72
N LEU A 69 2.29 -1.22 -4.55
CA LEU A 69 0.92 -1.61 -4.25
C LEU A 69 -0.09 -0.48 -4.49
N LEU A 70 0.34 0.68 -5.00
CA LEU A 70 -0.50 1.86 -5.14
C LEU A 70 -1.80 1.58 -5.92
N ASP A 71 -1.70 0.92 -7.08
CA ASP A 71 -2.89 0.63 -7.90
C ASP A 71 -3.92 -0.21 -7.12
N ARG A 72 -3.46 -1.20 -6.35
CA ARG A 72 -4.34 -2.01 -5.49
C ARG A 72 -4.92 -1.21 -4.32
N GLN A 73 -4.16 -0.28 -3.75
CA GLN A 73 -4.65 0.63 -2.71
C GLN A 73 -5.75 1.55 -3.27
N MET A 74 -5.61 2.04 -4.51
CA MET A 74 -6.62 2.85 -5.18
C MET A 74 -7.86 2.02 -5.55
N GLU A 75 -7.69 0.77 -5.98
CA GLU A 75 -8.81 -0.14 -6.24
C GLU A 75 -9.61 -0.43 -4.96
N LEU A 76 -8.92 -0.60 -3.83
CA LEU A 76 -9.54 -0.74 -2.51
C LEU A 76 -10.39 0.49 -2.15
N VAL A 77 -9.87 1.70 -2.38
CA VAL A 77 -10.63 2.94 -2.19
C VAL A 77 -11.92 2.91 -3.01
N ALA A 78 -11.83 2.56 -4.30
CA ALA A 78 -12.99 2.49 -5.17
C ALA A 78 -14.02 1.44 -4.69
N MET A 79 -13.56 0.27 -4.25
CA MET A 79 -14.43 -0.77 -3.68
C MET A 79 -15.16 -0.28 -2.42
N LEU A 80 -14.45 0.36 -1.48
CA LEU A 80 -15.03 0.87 -0.24
C LEU A 80 -16.09 1.95 -0.51
N ILE A 81 -15.80 2.89 -1.42
CA ILE A 81 -16.75 3.95 -1.82
C ILE A 81 -18.00 3.33 -2.44
N ARG A 82 -17.87 2.35 -3.35
CA ARG A 82 -19.01 1.64 -3.96
C ARG A 82 -19.89 0.94 -2.93
N ASN A 83 -19.33 0.52 -1.80
CA ASN A 83 -20.05 -0.11 -0.70
C ASN A 83 -20.59 0.88 0.34
N GLY A 84 -20.55 2.19 0.07
CA GLY A 84 -21.10 3.23 0.94
C GLY A 84 -20.25 3.59 2.15
N VAL A 85 -18.98 3.16 2.19
CA VAL A 85 -18.06 3.48 3.29
C VAL A 85 -17.54 4.91 3.14
N GLN A 86 -17.48 5.67 4.25
CA GLN A 86 -16.84 6.98 4.24
C GLN A 86 -15.32 6.79 4.23
N VAL A 87 -14.69 7.12 3.10
CA VAL A 87 -13.24 6.98 2.89
C VAL A 87 -12.59 8.34 2.74
N THR A 88 -11.50 8.54 3.46
CA THR A 88 -10.54 9.62 3.21
C THR A 88 -9.29 8.99 2.60
N ALA A 89 -8.95 9.37 1.36
CA ALA A 89 -7.80 8.82 0.65
C ALA A 89 -6.77 9.92 0.36
N TYR A 90 -5.50 9.65 0.64
CA TYR A 90 -4.38 10.56 0.37
C TYR A 90 -3.26 9.81 -0.33
N PHE A 91 -2.95 10.22 -1.55
CA PHE A 91 -1.85 9.67 -2.32
C PHE A 91 -0.86 10.79 -2.62
N ASP A 92 0.40 10.60 -2.22
CA ASP A 92 1.47 11.59 -2.42
C ASP A 92 2.37 11.16 -3.59
N ASP A 93 2.67 12.11 -4.47
CA ASP A 93 3.50 11.89 -5.67
C ASP A 93 4.95 11.52 -5.32
N ILE A 94 5.38 11.81 -4.08
CA ILE A 94 6.76 11.58 -3.63
C ILE A 94 6.76 10.67 -2.39
N GLY A 95 7.30 9.46 -2.57
CA GLY A 95 7.53 8.51 -1.49
C GLY A 95 7.72 7.11 -2.02
N PHE A 96 7.85 6.15 -1.12
CA PHE A 96 7.96 4.73 -1.43
C PHE A 96 7.26 3.92 -0.34
N HIS A 97 7.13 2.62 -0.55
CA HIS A 97 6.50 1.73 0.44
C HIS A 97 7.14 1.89 1.83
N CYS A 98 6.33 1.98 2.88
CA CYS A 98 6.75 2.19 4.27
C CYS A 98 7.50 3.50 4.58
N VAL A 99 7.50 4.52 3.70
CA VAL A 99 8.22 5.79 3.96
C VAL A 99 7.81 6.47 5.27
N ASN A 100 6.55 6.34 5.71
CA ASN A 100 6.09 6.92 6.99
C ASN A 100 6.78 6.29 8.22
N TYR A 101 7.26 5.04 8.12
CA TYR A 101 8.00 4.39 9.22
C TYR A 101 9.46 4.85 9.30
N LEU A 102 10.01 5.26 8.16
CA LEU A 102 11.42 5.64 8.04
C LEU A 102 11.64 7.15 8.19
N ASP A 103 10.63 7.96 7.87
CA ASP A 103 10.68 9.42 7.99
C ASP A 103 9.58 9.94 8.95
N PRO A 104 9.95 10.28 10.20
CA PRO A 104 9.02 10.83 11.20
C PRO A 104 8.35 12.14 10.76
N ILE A 105 8.99 12.95 9.91
CA ILE A 105 8.41 14.21 9.44
C ILE A 105 7.22 13.92 8.51
N ARG A 106 7.35 12.90 7.64
CA ARG A 106 6.26 12.47 6.76
C ARG A 106 5.13 11.78 7.52
N HIS A 107 5.44 11.11 8.63
CA HIS A 107 4.45 10.60 9.57
C HIS A 107 3.64 11.71 10.25
N LEU A 108 4.28 12.79 10.69
CA LEU A 108 3.59 13.86 11.43
C LEU A 108 2.60 14.67 10.58
N ARG A 109 2.76 14.69 9.25
CA ARG A 109 1.75 15.25 8.31
C ARG A 109 0.43 14.45 8.26
N ILE A 110 0.25 13.45 9.11
CA ILE A 110 -1.00 12.67 9.25
C ILE A 110 -1.97 13.32 10.24
N ILE A 111 -1.48 14.15 11.18
CA ILE A 111 -2.23 14.57 12.39
C ILE A 111 -2.67 16.04 12.36
N THR A 112 -2.16 16.83 11.41
CA THR A 112 -2.48 18.27 11.22
C THR A 112 -3.11 18.51 9.87
#